data_AF-A0A7U3YAT7-F1
#
_entry.id   AF-A0A7U3YAT7-F1
#
_cell.length_a   1.000
_cell.length_b   1.000
_cell.length_c   1.000
_cell.angle_alpha   90.00
_cell.angle_beta   90.00
_cell.angle_gamma   90.00
#
_symmetry.space_group_name_H-M   'P 1'
#
loop_
_entity.id
_entity.type
_entity.pdbx_description
1 polymer ?
#
loop_
_entity_poly.entity_id
_entity_poly.type
_entity_poly.pdbx_seq_one_letter_code
_entity_poly.pdbx_strand_id
1 'polypeptide(L)'
;MKIINILFCLFLLMLNGCNSNDTNTSQTKSRQKRDLTQKEITQEKPKSKEELLRERLSNDQKTHLDWLKTALTGAGEFDKFLENDEGKIKSALEHIKTELDKCNGNDDGKNTFKQVVQGAFGGGIDKITTEATTACGNGGS
;
A
#
# COMPACT_ATOMS: atom_id res chain seq x y z
N MET A 1 19.26 -6.67 -28.83
CA MET A 1 19.23 -5.90 -27.57
C MET A 1 18.15 -6.47 -26.66
N LYS A 2 18.53 -7.39 -25.78
CA LYS A 2 17.65 -8.05 -24.79
C LYS A 2 18.50 -8.29 -23.54
N ILE A 3 18.69 -7.24 -22.74
CA ILE A 3 19.26 -7.39 -21.40
C ILE A 3 18.08 -7.76 -20.52
N ILE A 4 17.74 -9.06 -20.52
CA ILE A 4 16.84 -9.62 -19.52
C ILE A 4 17.57 -9.52 -18.19
N ASN A 5 16.95 -8.79 -17.26
CA ASN A 5 17.46 -8.49 -15.94
C ASN A 5 17.41 -9.77 -15.09
N ILE A 6 18.35 -10.70 -15.36
CA ILE A 6 18.50 -12.00 -14.70
C ILE A 6 18.64 -11.87 -13.17
N LEU A 7 18.98 -10.67 -12.71
CA LEU A 7 19.01 -10.28 -11.31
C LEU A 7 17.63 -10.40 -10.63
N PHE A 8 16.53 -10.18 -11.37
CA PHE A 8 15.18 -10.27 -10.84
C PHE A 8 14.70 -11.72 -10.63
N CYS A 9 15.16 -12.66 -11.47
CA CYS A 9 14.79 -14.07 -11.34
C CYS A 9 15.42 -14.77 -10.13
N LEU A 10 16.58 -14.30 -9.67
CA LEU A 10 17.28 -14.90 -8.53
C LEU A 10 16.62 -14.57 -7.17
N PHE A 11 15.93 -13.44 -7.06
CA PHE A 11 15.24 -13.04 -5.81
C PHE A 11 14.01 -13.90 -5.51
N LEU A 12 13.33 -14.46 -6.52
CA LEU A 12 12.11 -15.27 -6.34
C LEU A 12 12.39 -16.66 -5.74
N LEU A 13 13.58 -17.23 -5.94
CA LEU A 13 13.92 -18.57 -5.46
C LEU A 13 14.23 -18.63 -3.95
N MET A 14 14.63 -17.52 -3.34
CA MET A 14 15.02 -17.48 -1.92
C MET A 14 13.84 -17.33 -0.94
N LEU A 15 12.64 -16.98 -1.42
CA LEU A 15 11.45 -16.79 -0.56
C LEU A 15 10.65 -18.07 -0.26
N ASN A 16 11.01 -19.21 -0.88
CA ASN A 16 10.40 -20.52 -0.60
C ASN A 16 11.27 -21.43 0.29
N GLY A 17 12.38 -20.91 0.82
CA GLY A 17 13.34 -21.68 1.62
C GLY A 17 13.30 -21.33 3.10
N CYS A 18 12.24 -21.71 3.82
CA CYS A 18 12.27 -21.86 5.28
C CYS A 18 11.05 -22.70 5.73
N ASN A 19 11.22 -24.02 5.80
CA ASN A 19 10.38 -24.86 6.65
C ASN A 19 11.31 -25.65 7.58
N SER A 20 11.23 -25.32 8.86
CA SER A 20 11.85 -25.96 10.02
C SER A 20 10.87 -25.68 11.15
N ASN A 21 10.51 -26.56 12.08
CA ASN A 21 10.99 -27.86 12.50
C ASN A 21 9.89 -28.43 13.43
N ASP A 22 9.89 -29.75 13.63
CA ASP A 22 9.07 -30.49 14.58
C ASP A 22 9.08 -29.94 16.02
N THR A 23 7.94 -30.03 16.73
CA THR A 23 7.89 -30.45 18.15
C THR A 23 6.50 -30.97 18.54
N ASN A 24 6.46 -32.24 18.97
CA ASN A 24 5.42 -32.84 19.80
C ASN A 24 5.42 -32.21 21.22
N THR A 25 4.25 -31.92 21.82
CA THR A 25 4.04 -32.06 23.27
C THR A 25 2.55 -32.04 23.66
N SER A 26 2.09 -33.22 24.05
CA SER A 26 1.03 -33.61 24.97
C SER A 26 0.28 -32.56 25.82
N GLN A 27 -1.05 -32.75 25.83
CA GLN A 27 -2.02 -32.64 26.94
C GLN A 27 -1.60 -31.96 28.26
N THR A 28 -2.39 -30.96 28.69
CA THR A 28 -2.92 -30.90 30.07
C THR A 28 -4.26 -30.17 30.11
N LYS A 29 -5.29 -30.85 30.63
CA LYS A 29 -6.56 -30.25 31.12
C LYS A 29 -6.30 -29.61 32.48
N SER A 30 -6.79 -28.38 32.72
CA SER A 30 -7.30 -28.01 34.05
C SER A 30 -8.18 -26.75 34.04
N ARG A 31 -9.48 -27.02 34.22
CA ARG A 31 -10.56 -26.26 34.86
C ARG A 31 -10.14 -25.07 35.74
N GLN A 32 -10.55 -23.84 35.37
CA GLN A 32 -11.09 -22.87 36.34
C GLN A 32 -11.96 -21.81 35.65
N LYS A 33 -13.27 -21.90 35.87
CA LYS A 33 -14.20 -20.78 35.69
C LYS A 33 -13.70 -19.62 36.56
N ARG A 34 -13.36 -18.50 35.96
CA ARG A 34 -13.46 -17.20 36.63
C ARG A 34 -14.49 -16.38 35.88
N ASP A 35 -15.66 -16.33 36.50
CA ASP A 35 -16.62 -15.26 36.36
C ASP A 35 -15.89 -13.97 36.77
N LEU A 36 -15.37 -13.25 35.78
CA LEU A 36 -15.00 -11.86 35.93
C LEU A 36 -15.87 -11.13 34.93
N THR A 37 -16.90 -10.47 35.46
CA THR A 37 -17.62 -9.38 34.81
C THR A 37 -16.60 -8.35 34.34
N GLN A 38 -16.02 -8.59 33.17
CA GLN A 38 -15.18 -7.62 32.48
C GLN A 38 -16.16 -6.63 31.90
N LYS A 39 -16.46 -5.62 32.71
CA LYS A 39 -16.95 -4.32 32.26
C LYS A 39 -16.18 -4.01 30.97
N GLU A 40 -16.87 -4.11 29.83
CA GLU A 40 -16.37 -3.74 28.51
C GLU A 40 -15.96 -2.28 28.59
N ILE A 41 -14.72 -2.04 29.03
CA ILE A 41 -13.99 -0.88 28.59
C ILE A 41 -13.70 -1.23 27.15
N THR A 42 -14.55 -0.78 26.24
CA THR A 42 -14.22 -0.66 24.82
C THR A 42 -12.93 0.14 24.81
N GLN A 43 -11.78 -0.54 24.83
CA GLN A 43 -10.53 0.07 24.40
C GLN A 43 -10.82 0.42 22.95
N GLU A 44 -11.19 1.67 22.70
CA GLU A 44 -11.12 2.24 21.37
C GLU A 44 -9.71 1.94 20.89
N LYS A 45 -9.60 0.92 20.03
CA LYS A 45 -8.34 0.56 19.39
C LYS A 45 -7.77 1.88 18.87
N PRO A 46 -6.53 2.24 19.24
CA PRO A 46 -5.96 3.51 18.80
C PRO A 46 -6.09 3.56 17.27
N LYS A 47 -6.72 4.64 16.78
CA LYS A 47 -6.97 4.84 15.35
C LYS A 47 -5.68 4.67 14.57
N SER A 48 -5.74 3.97 13.45
CA SER A 48 -4.56 3.79 12.59
C SER A 48 -4.13 5.14 11.99
N LYS A 49 -2.86 5.24 11.57
CA LYS A 49 -2.37 6.43 10.83
C LYS A 49 -3.24 6.73 9.60
N GLU A 50 -3.67 5.68 8.90
CA GLU A 50 -4.59 5.78 7.75
C GLU A 50 -5.94 6.40 8.15
N GLU A 51 -6.53 5.95 9.25
CA GLU A 51 -7.84 6.43 9.72
C GLU A 51 -7.79 7.91 10.12
N LEU A 52 -6.75 8.30 10.87
CA LEU A 52 -6.51 9.70 11.23
C LEU A 52 -6.27 10.58 9.99
N LEU A 53 -5.51 10.07 9.02
CA LEU A 53 -5.29 10.77 7.75
C LEU A 53 -6.61 10.95 6.99
N ARG A 54 -7.44 9.90 6.89
CA ARG A 54 -8.74 9.96 6.19
C ARG A 54 -9.67 11.03 6.75
N GLU A 55 -9.65 11.31 8.05
CA GLU A 55 -10.43 12.42 8.63
C GLU A 55 -10.03 13.80 8.10
N ARG A 56 -8.80 13.94 7.58
CA ARG A 56 -8.23 15.19 7.04
C ARG A 56 -8.24 15.28 5.52
N LEU A 57 -8.67 14.22 4.83
CA LEU A 57 -8.74 14.14 3.38
C LEU A 57 -10.14 14.47 2.85
N SER A 58 -10.19 15.05 1.65
CA SER A 58 -11.43 15.18 0.87
C SER A 58 -11.95 13.81 0.43
N ASN A 59 -13.19 13.74 -0.05
CA ASN A 59 -13.76 12.48 -0.55
C ASN A 59 -12.96 11.92 -1.73
N ASP A 60 -12.57 12.78 -2.68
CA ASP A 60 -11.73 12.38 -3.81
C ASP A 60 -10.38 11.85 -3.33
N GLN A 61 -9.72 12.56 -2.41
CA GLN A 61 -8.43 12.14 -1.85
C GLN A 61 -8.53 10.78 -1.14
N LYS A 62 -9.64 10.48 -0.46
CA LYS A 62 -9.88 9.14 0.13
C LYS A 62 -9.93 8.07 -0.95
N THR A 63 -10.64 8.31 -2.06
CA THR A 63 -10.71 7.38 -3.19
C THR A 63 -9.32 7.15 -3.82
N HIS A 64 -8.50 8.19 -3.95
CA HIS A 64 -7.15 8.04 -4.48
C HIS A 64 -6.19 7.40 -3.48
N LEU A 65 -6.41 7.58 -2.17
CA LEU A 65 -5.69 6.86 -1.12
C LEU A 65 -6.00 5.36 -1.18
N ASP A 66 -7.27 4.98 -1.37
CA ASP A 66 -7.69 3.60 -1.61
C ASP A 66 -7.04 3.03 -2.87
N TRP A 67 -7.06 3.77 -3.98
CA TRP A 67 -6.38 3.37 -5.20
C TRP A 67 -4.88 3.16 -4.97
N LEU A 68 -4.20 4.09 -4.28
CA LEU A 68 -2.78 4.01 -3.99
C LEU A 68 -2.45 2.83 -3.08
N LYS A 69 -3.31 2.52 -2.10
CA LYS A 69 -3.17 1.31 -1.27
C LYS A 69 -3.19 0.03 -2.09
N THR A 70 -4.01 -0.01 -3.15
CA THR A 70 -4.00 -1.15 -4.10
C THR A 70 -2.80 -1.13 -5.05
N ALA A 71 -2.18 0.03 -5.26
CA ALA A 71 -0.98 0.15 -6.07
C ALA A 71 0.26 -0.26 -5.26
N LEU A 72 0.43 0.23 -4.04
CA LEU A 72 1.58 -0.06 -3.17
C LEU A 72 1.43 -1.41 -2.45
N THR A 73 1.47 -2.50 -3.22
CA THR A 73 1.32 -3.88 -2.71
C THR A 73 2.59 -4.45 -2.09
N GLY A 74 3.73 -3.77 -2.21
CA GLY A 74 4.96 -4.20 -1.55
C GLY A 74 4.85 -4.11 -0.02
N ALA A 75 5.54 -5.02 0.66
CA ALA A 75 5.48 -5.12 2.12
C ALA A 75 5.86 -3.78 2.78
N GLY A 76 4.90 -3.17 3.48
CA GLY A 76 5.07 -1.91 4.21
C GLY A 76 5.23 -0.66 3.33
N GLU A 77 5.04 -0.74 2.01
CA GLU A 77 5.15 0.45 1.13
C GLU A 77 4.06 1.48 1.43
N PHE A 78 2.82 1.02 1.60
CA PHE A 78 1.73 1.91 1.98
C PHE A 78 1.93 2.49 3.38
N ASP A 79 2.45 1.71 4.34
CA ASP A 79 2.78 2.22 5.68
C ASP A 79 3.86 3.30 5.63
N LYS A 80 4.92 3.10 4.83
CA LYS A 80 5.95 4.12 4.56
C LYS A 80 5.36 5.37 3.90
N PHE A 81 4.37 5.22 3.02
CA PHE A 81 3.67 6.37 2.44
C PHE A 81 2.97 7.19 3.53
N LEU A 82 2.28 6.52 4.46
CA LEU A 82 1.58 7.15 5.60
C LEU A 82 2.52 7.80 6.63
N GLU A 83 3.83 7.58 6.57
CA GLU A 83 4.82 8.22 7.44
C GLU A 83 5.25 9.62 6.96
N ASN A 84 4.86 10.04 5.76
CA ASN A 84 5.20 11.35 5.22
C ASN A 84 4.31 12.46 5.78
N ASP A 85 4.77 13.70 5.64
CA ASP A 85 4.00 14.89 6.02
C ASP A 85 2.64 14.92 5.29
N GLU A 86 1.58 15.31 6.01
CA GLU A 86 0.22 15.40 5.47
C GLU A 86 0.17 16.24 4.19
N GLY A 87 0.94 17.33 4.12
CA GLY A 87 1.05 18.17 2.93
C GLY A 87 1.62 17.44 1.71
N LYS A 88 2.65 16.62 1.91
CA LYS A 88 3.24 15.80 0.83
C LYS A 88 2.29 14.69 0.39
N ILE A 89 1.64 14.04 1.35
CA ILE A 89 0.60 13.04 1.08
C ILE A 89 -0.52 13.64 0.22
N LYS A 90 -1.07 14.79 0.64
CA LYS A 90 -2.11 15.49 -0.13
C LYS A 90 -1.62 15.87 -1.53
N SER A 91 -0.42 16.42 -1.65
CA SER A 91 0.16 16.78 -2.95
C SER A 91 0.33 15.57 -3.86
N ALA A 92 0.78 14.43 -3.33
CA ALA A 92 0.90 13.19 -4.10
C ALA A 92 -0.47 12.65 -4.53
N LEU A 93 -1.48 12.68 -3.65
CA LEU A 93 -2.84 12.24 -3.97
C LEU A 93 -3.51 13.13 -5.04
N GLU A 94 -3.32 14.44 -4.98
CA GLU A 94 -3.82 15.37 -6.02
C GLU A 94 -3.14 15.16 -7.37
N HIS A 95 -1.84 14.87 -7.36
CA HIS A 95 -1.11 14.51 -8.58
C HIS A 95 -1.62 13.21 -9.19
N ILE A 96 -1.78 12.17 -8.37
CA ILE A 96 -2.36 10.87 -8.78
C ILE A 96 -3.76 11.07 -9.36
N LYS A 97 -4.61 11.88 -8.73
CA LYS A 97 -5.93 12.23 -9.24
C LYS A 97 -5.83 12.82 -10.64
N THR A 98 -5.01 13.86 -10.80
CA THR A 98 -4.84 14.58 -12.06
C THR A 98 -4.36 13.66 -13.18
N GLU A 99 -3.43 12.74 -12.88
CA GLU A 99 -2.97 11.75 -13.86
C GLU A 99 -4.03 10.68 -14.17
N LEU A 100 -4.81 10.24 -13.18
CA LEU A 100 -5.89 9.27 -13.39
C LEU A 100 -7.06 9.85 -14.19
N ASP A 101 -7.36 11.13 -14.03
CA ASP A 101 -8.40 11.84 -14.79
C ASP A 101 -8.05 11.88 -16.29
N LYS A 102 -6.77 11.91 -16.64
CA LYS A 102 -6.30 11.77 -18.04
C LYS A 102 -6.57 10.38 -18.63
N CYS A 103 -6.83 9.37 -17.80
CA CYS A 103 -7.14 8.00 -18.21
C CYS A 103 -8.65 7.69 -18.25
N ASN A 104 -9.52 8.67 -18.52
CA ASN A 104 -10.96 8.46 -18.49
C ASN A 104 -11.39 7.34 -19.46
N GLY A 105 -11.94 6.24 -18.93
CA GLY A 105 -12.31 5.03 -19.68
C GLY A 105 -11.14 4.12 -20.12
N ASN A 106 -9.90 4.41 -19.76
CA ASN A 106 -8.72 3.60 -20.11
C ASN A 106 -8.15 2.86 -18.88
N ASP A 107 -8.69 1.66 -18.61
CA ASP A 107 -8.29 0.88 -17.44
C ASP A 107 -6.87 0.30 -17.56
N ASP A 108 -6.42 -0.05 -18.76
CA ASP A 108 -5.04 -0.53 -19.00
C ASP A 108 -4.02 0.56 -18.68
N GLY A 109 -4.32 1.81 -19.05
CA GLY A 109 -3.51 2.96 -18.72
C GLY A 109 -3.47 3.24 -17.21
N LYS A 110 -4.59 3.10 -16.50
CA LYS A 110 -4.62 3.20 -15.03
C LYS A 110 -3.80 2.09 -14.36
N ASN A 111 -3.86 0.86 -14.88
CA ASN A 111 -3.07 -0.26 -14.35
C ASN A 111 -1.57 -0.05 -14.60
N THR A 112 -1.19 0.45 -15.76
CA THR A 112 0.20 0.85 -16.06
C THR A 112 0.65 1.97 -15.12
N PHE A 113 -0.21 2.96 -14.88
CA PHE A 113 0.09 4.06 -13.96
C PHE A 113 0.35 3.58 -12.52
N LYS A 114 -0.31 2.50 -12.05
CA LYS A 114 0.03 1.89 -10.75
C LYS A 114 1.50 1.49 -10.67
N GLN A 115 2.02 0.83 -11.71
CA GLN A 115 3.42 0.39 -11.76
C GLN A 115 4.38 1.59 -11.79
N VAL A 116 4.00 2.65 -12.51
CA VAL A 116 4.78 3.90 -12.54
C VAL A 116 4.83 4.55 -11.16
N VAL A 117 3.69 4.63 -10.45
CA VAL A 117 3.63 5.19 -9.08
C VAL A 117 4.44 4.35 -8.10
N GLN A 118 4.35 3.02 -8.16
CA GLN A 118 5.19 2.12 -7.36
C GLN A 118 6.68 2.38 -7.60
N GLY A 119 7.10 2.42 -8.87
CA GLY A 119 8.49 2.66 -9.25
C GLY A 119 9.00 4.03 -8.78
N ALA A 120 8.21 5.08 -8.97
CA ALA A 120 8.53 6.43 -8.52
C ALA A 120 8.64 6.51 -6.99
N PHE A 121 7.68 5.92 -6.26
CA PHE A 121 7.67 5.93 -4.80
C PHE A 121 8.89 5.23 -4.19
N GLY A 122 9.48 4.24 -4.88
CA GLY A 122 10.77 3.66 -4.49
C GLY A 122 11.91 4.68 -4.35
N GLY A 123 11.82 5.83 -5.03
CA GLY A 123 12.74 6.96 -4.90
C GLY A 123 12.29 8.05 -3.92
N GLY A 124 11.15 7.87 -3.23
CA GLY A 124 10.56 8.81 -2.27
C GLY A 124 9.23 9.42 -2.71
N ILE A 125 8.45 9.96 -1.77
CA ILE A 125 7.12 10.54 -2.05
C ILE A 125 7.18 11.70 -3.05
N ASP A 126 8.24 12.52 -2.99
CA ASP A 126 8.40 13.67 -3.88
C ASP A 126 8.57 13.23 -5.35
N LYS A 127 9.01 11.99 -5.60
CA LYS A 127 9.11 11.42 -6.94
C LYS A 127 7.76 11.10 -7.56
N ILE A 128 6.71 10.87 -6.75
CA ILE A 128 5.36 10.67 -7.28
C ILE A 128 4.93 11.92 -8.05
N THR A 129 5.15 13.11 -7.50
CA THR A 129 4.72 14.36 -8.14
C THR A 129 5.65 14.79 -9.28
N THR A 130 6.93 14.40 -9.26
CA THR A 130 7.89 14.82 -10.31
C THR A 130 8.06 13.82 -11.45
N GLU A 131 7.84 12.53 -11.21
CA GLU A 131 8.20 11.46 -12.18
C GLU A 131 7.04 10.53 -12.52
N ALA A 132 6.00 10.43 -11.68
CA ALA A 132 4.88 9.53 -11.99
C ALA A 132 3.86 10.22 -12.91
N THR A 133 3.99 10.02 -14.22
CA THR A 133 3.03 10.53 -15.22
C THR A 133 2.36 9.40 -15.97
N THR A 134 1.10 9.57 -16.35
CA THR A 134 0.39 8.60 -17.18
C THR A 134 0.65 8.80 -18.68
N ALA A 135 0.56 7.72 -19.46
CA ALA A 135 0.58 7.77 -20.92
C ALA A 135 -0.81 8.02 -21.54
N CYS A 136 -1.90 7.94 -20.76
CA CYS A 136 -3.28 8.02 -21.28
C CYS A 136 -3.62 9.33 -21.98
N GLY A 137 -2.97 10.44 -21.62
CA GLY A 137 -3.16 11.76 -22.22
C GLY A 137 -2.27 12.05 -23.42
N ASN A 138 -1.32 11.18 -23.75
CA ASN A 138 -0.39 11.36 -24.87
C ASN A 138 -0.89 10.70 -26.17
N GLY A 139 -2.09 10.12 -26.18
CA GLY A 139 -2.78 9.60 -27.36
C GLY A 139 -3.49 10.69 -28.14
N GLY A 140 -2.76 11.72 -28.55
CA GLY A 140 -3.22 12.67 -29.56
C GLY A 140 -2.80 12.19 -30.95
N SER A 141 -3.68 11.48 -31.64
CA SER A 141 -3.75 11.39 -33.13
C SER A 141 -5.10 10.84 -33.54
#